data_AF-A0A1T5IIX4-F1
#
_entry.id   AF-A0A1T5IIX4-F1
#
_cell.length_a   1.000
_cell.length_b   1.000
_cell.length_c   1.000
_cell.angle_alpha   90.00
_cell.angle_beta   90.00
_cell.angle_gamma   90.00
#
_symmetry.space_group_name_H-M   'P 1'
#
loop_
_entity.id
_entity.type
_entity.pdbx_description
1 polymer ?
#
loop_
_entity_poly.entity_id
_entity_poly.type
_entity_poly.pdbx_seq_one_letter_code
_entity_poly.pdbx_strand_id
1 'polypeptide(L)'
;MTTGITEHKKHLHNLLKTVEGTGWILCDAIKYMSENNITPDINLNNDTTSHLAQNISEIFEVVSECEEPEVIDHIADKMLEYSGVNSQKLISYLQKYMGDNPLYKKIVENSKMH
;
A
#
# COMPACT_ATOMS: atom_id res chain seq x y z
N MET A 1 -14.61 -31.33 13.69
CA MET A 1 -13.49 -30.65 13.01
C MET A 1 -13.85 -29.19 12.74
N THR A 2 -14.02 -28.38 13.79
CA THR A 2 -14.49 -26.97 13.70
C THR A 2 -13.42 -25.96 14.14
N THR A 3 -12.34 -26.44 14.75
CA THR A 3 -11.22 -25.61 15.25
C THR A 3 -10.46 -24.95 14.10
N GLY A 4 -10.11 -25.68 13.04
CA GLY A 4 -9.35 -25.14 11.90
C GLY A 4 -10.06 -24.02 11.12
N ILE A 5 -11.39 -24.10 10.96
CA ILE A 5 -12.17 -23.04 10.29
C ILE A 5 -12.23 -21.76 11.14
N THR A 6 -12.25 -21.91 12.46
CA THR A 6 -12.34 -20.77 13.40
C THR A 6 -10.99 -20.06 13.53
N GLU A 7 -9.90 -20.83 13.54
CA GLU A 7 -8.53 -20.29 13.58
C GLU A 7 -8.16 -19.56 12.29
N HIS A 8 -8.50 -20.11 11.12
CA HIS A 8 -8.28 -19.43 9.84
C HIS A 8 -9.03 -18.09 9.74
N LYS A 9 -10.31 -18.06 10.15
CA LYS A 9 -11.09 -16.81 10.19
C LYS A 9 -10.49 -15.76 11.14
N LYS A 10 -10.00 -16.18 12.30
CA LYS A 10 -9.32 -15.29 13.25
C LYS A 10 -7.99 -14.77 12.68
N HIS A 11 -7.25 -15.62 11.98
CA HIS A 11 -5.99 -15.26 11.34
C HIS A 11 -6.21 -14.21 10.25
N LEU A 12 -7.08 -14.48 9.28
CA LEU A 12 -7.46 -13.54 8.22
C LEU A 12 -7.96 -12.22 8.82
N HIS A 13 -8.84 -12.26 9.82
CA HIS A 13 -9.32 -11.04 10.49
C HIS A 13 -8.19 -10.19 11.10
N ASN A 14 -7.19 -10.83 11.70
CA ASN A 14 -6.04 -10.13 12.26
C ASN A 14 -5.12 -9.58 11.17
N LEU A 15 -4.93 -10.32 10.07
CA LEU A 15 -4.19 -9.85 8.90
C LEU A 15 -4.86 -8.61 8.31
N LEU A 16 -6.16 -8.67 8.03
CA LEU A 16 -6.95 -7.56 7.50
C LEU A 16 -6.81 -6.30 8.36
N LYS A 17 -6.95 -6.41 9.69
CA LYS A 17 -6.74 -5.26 10.60
C LYS A 17 -5.33 -4.71 10.57
N THR A 18 -4.33 -5.57 10.44
CA THR A 18 -2.93 -5.15 10.40
C THR A 18 -2.66 -4.40 9.10
N VAL A 19 -3.08 -4.94 7.96
CA VAL A 19 -2.88 -4.29 6.67
C VAL A 19 -3.71 -3.03 6.50
N GLU A 20 -4.85 -2.92 7.18
CA GLU A 20 -5.64 -1.70 7.24
C GLU A 20 -4.81 -0.56 7.88
N GLY A 21 -4.20 -0.82 9.04
CA GLY A 21 -3.29 0.13 9.69
C GLY A 21 -2.07 0.47 8.84
N THR A 22 -1.48 -0.53 8.17
CA THR A 22 -0.36 -0.32 7.24
C THR A 22 -0.76 0.54 6.05
N GLY A 23 -1.93 0.29 5.45
CA GLY A 23 -2.46 1.06 4.32
C GLY A 23 -2.65 2.54 4.66
N TRP A 24 -3.14 2.84 5.88
CA TRP A 24 -3.25 4.22 6.36
C TRP A 24 -1.89 4.92 6.45
N ILE A 25 -0.90 4.26 7.07
CA ILE A 25 0.46 4.81 7.20
C ILE A 25 1.10 5.02 5.83
N LEU A 26 0.96 4.05 4.92
CA LEU A 26 1.49 4.14 3.55
C LEU A 26 0.85 5.31 2.80
N CYS A 27 -0.46 5.50 2.89
CA CYS A 27 -1.15 6.62 2.26
C CYS A 27 -0.65 7.98 2.78
N ASP A 28 -0.49 8.14 4.09
CA ASP A 28 0.00 9.37 4.68
C ASP A 28 1.45 9.66 4.26
N ALA A 29 2.31 8.63 4.29
CA ALA A 29 3.70 8.74 3.86
C ALA A 29 3.81 9.11 2.37
N ILE A 30 3.07 8.43 1.49
CA ILE A 30 3.07 8.71 0.04
C ILE A 30 2.54 10.12 -0.24
N LYS A 31 1.49 10.55 0.46
CA LYS A 31 0.97 11.92 0.35
C LYS A 31 2.06 12.93 0.72
N TYR A 32 2.71 12.75 1.86
CA TYR A 32 3.80 13.61 2.31
C TYR A 32 4.95 13.66 1.29
N MET A 33 5.36 12.50 0.75
CA MET A 33 6.40 12.43 -0.27
C MET A 33 6.01 13.16 -1.54
N SER A 34 4.79 12.95 -2.01
CA SER A 34 4.25 13.61 -3.20
C SER A 34 4.12 15.13 -3.01
N GLU A 35 3.76 15.61 -1.82
CA GLU A 35 3.68 17.04 -1.49
C GLU A 35 5.05 17.74 -1.44
N ASN A 36 6.08 17.00 -1.05
CA ASN A 36 7.44 17.55 -0.86
C ASN A 36 8.39 17.18 -2.01
N ASN A 37 7.89 16.60 -3.11
CA ASN A 37 8.69 16.11 -4.24
C ASN A 37 9.82 15.15 -3.82
N ILE A 38 9.58 14.36 -2.77
CA ILE A 38 10.49 13.33 -2.31
C ILE A 38 10.34 12.12 -3.23
N THR A 39 11.45 11.51 -3.61
CA THR A 39 11.47 10.37 -4.52
C THR A 39 12.34 9.26 -3.94
N PRO A 40 11.96 7.98 -4.11
CA PRO A 40 12.86 6.88 -3.80
C PRO A 40 14.06 6.92 -4.76
N ASP A 41 15.29 6.92 -4.22
CA ASP A 41 16.53 6.82 -5.00
C ASP A 41 17.56 5.95 -4.26
N ILE A 42 17.94 4.84 -4.90
CA ILE A 42 18.88 3.85 -4.38
C ILE A 42 20.34 4.32 -4.52
N ASN A 43 20.60 5.35 -5.35
CA ASN A 43 21.97 5.79 -5.67
C ASN A 43 22.44 6.99 -4.84
N LEU A 44 21.55 7.65 -4.08
CA LEU A 44 21.87 8.82 -3.27
C LEU A 44 22.29 8.41 -1.86
N ASN A 45 23.53 7.92 -1.72
CA ASN A 45 24.13 7.41 -0.46
C ASN A 45 24.06 8.35 0.78
N ASN A 46 23.60 9.60 0.65
CA ASN A 46 23.60 10.59 1.74
C ASN A 46 22.26 11.34 1.94
N ASP A 47 21.20 11.03 1.18
CA ASP A 47 19.88 11.66 1.41
C ASP A 47 18.95 10.75 2.22
N THR A 48 18.91 11.00 3.53
CA THR A 48 18.05 10.29 4.50
C THR A 48 16.59 10.26 4.07
N THR A 49 16.10 11.32 3.42
CA THR A 49 14.70 11.43 3.02
C THR A 49 14.39 10.52 1.82
N SER A 50 15.30 10.44 0.84
CA SER A 50 15.19 9.49 -0.27
C SER A 50 15.32 8.03 0.19
N HIS A 51 16.18 7.73 1.16
CA HIS A 51 16.26 6.40 1.78
C HIS A 51 14.96 6.01 2.49
N LEU A 52 14.33 6.95 3.21
CA LEU A 52 13.03 6.68 3.82
C LEU A 52 11.95 6.39 2.77
N ALA A 53 11.95 7.13 1.65
CA ALA A 53 11.05 6.87 0.53
C ALA A 53 11.28 5.50 -0.11
N GLN A 54 12.53 5.04 -0.17
CA GLN A 54 12.87 3.70 -0.61
C GLN A 54 12.28 2.64 0.34
N ASN A 55 12.46 2.80 1.66
CA ASN A 55 11.87 1.86 2.63
C ASN A 55 10.34 1.79 2.54
N ILE A 56 9.66 2.92 2.29
CA ILE A 56 8.20 2.94 2.08
C ILE A 56 7.83 2.18 0.79
N SER A 57 8.64 2.31 -0.26
CA SER A 57 8.45 1.56 -1.51
C SER A 57 8.63 0.05 -1.30
N GLU A 58 9.60 -0.35 -0.48
CA GLU A 58 9.83 -1.76 -0.10
C GLU A 58 8.68 -2.31 0.76
N ILE A 59 8.16 -1.55 1.72
CA ILE A 59 6.99 -1.98 2.49
C ILE A 59 5.78 -2.17 1.57
N PHE A 60 5.59 -1.28 0.59
CA PHE A 60 4.53 -1.41 -0.42
C PHE A 60 4.69 -2.70 -1.23
N GLU A 61 5.93 -3.05 -1.61
CA GLU A 61 6.24 -4.31 -2.29
C GLU A 61 5.96 -5.54 -1.44
N VAL A 62 6.44 -5.57 -0.20
CA VAL A 62 6.23 -6.70 0.72
C VAL A 62 4.74 -6.95 0.96
N VAL A 63 3.94 -5.89 1.13
CA VAL A 63 2.50 -6.06 1.32
C VAL A 63 1.83 -6.62 0.05
N SER A 64 2.33 -6.25 -1.14
CA SER A 64 1.82 -6.77 -2.41
C SER A 64 2.10 -8.25 -2.66
N GLU A 65 3.02 -8.85 -1.90
CA GLU A 65 3.37 -10.28 -1.96
C GLU A 65 2.55 -11.15 -1.00
N CYS A 66 1.55 -10.59 -0.31
CA CYS A 66 0.70 -11.38 0.57
C CYS A 66 -0.02 -12.50 -0.21
N GLU A 67 0.12 -13.74 0.28
CA GLU A 67 -0.45 -14.93 -0.36
C GLU A 67 -1.98 -14.95 -0.36
N GLU A 68 -2.62 -14.22 0.56
CA GLU A 68 -4.08 -14.13 0.67
C GLU A 68 -4.60 -12.99 -0.22
N PRO A 69 -5.25 -13.26 -1.36
CA PRO A 69 -5.69 -12.21 -2.29
C PRO A 69 -6.67 -11.22 -1.64
N GLU A 70 -7.49 -11.69 -0.70
CA GLU A 70 -8.42 -10.85 0.06
C GLU A 70 -7.71 -9.71 0.81
N VAL A 71 -6.46 -9.92 1.21
CA VAL A 71 -5.65 -8.90 1.89
C VAL A 71 -5.24 -7.80 0.91
N ILE A 72 -4.86 -8.17 -0.32
CA ILE A 72 -4.49 -7.22 -1.39
C ILE A 72 -5.70 -6.41 -1.84
N ASP A 73 -6.85 -7.07 -2.02
CA ASP A 73 -8.11 -6.43 -2.35
C ASP A 73 -8.49 -5.43 -1.25
N HIS A 74 -8.42 -5.86 0.01
CA HIS A 74 -8.78 -5.02 1.15
C HIS A 74 -7.88 -3.81 1.33
N ILE A 75 -6.55 -3.98 1.25
CA ILE A 75 -5.65 -2.83 1.39
C ILE A 75 -5.76 -1.87 0.21
N ALA A 76 -5.98 -2.35 -1.01
CA ALA A 76 -6.23 -1.49 -2.17
C ALA A 76 -7.46 -0.59 -1.95
N ASP A 77 -8.58 -1.18 -1.51
CA ASP A 77 -9.80 -0.43 -1.16
C ASP A 77 -9.55 0.59 -0.05
N LYS A 78 -8.86 0.17 1.02
CA LYS A 78 -8.58 1.05 2.15
C LYS A 78 -7.67 2.21 1.77
N MET A 79 -6.66 1.99 0.95
CA MET A 79 -5.79 3.06 0.47
C MET A 79 -6.57 4.09 -0.37
N LEU A 80 -7.51 3.65 -1.20
CA LEU A 80 -8.40 4.57 -1.92
C LEU A 80 -9.31 5.34 -0.95
N GLU A 81 -9.93 4.67 0.01
CA GLU A 81 -10.76 5.28 1.05
C GLU A 81 -9.99 6.36 1.82
N TYR A 82 -8.78 6.04 2.29
CA TYR A 82 -7.93 6.97 3.04
C TYR A 82 -7.41 8.13 2.20
N SER A 83 -7.15 7.90 0.92
CA SER A 83 -6.71 8.96 0.02
C SER A 83 -7.81 10.00 -0.23
N GLY A 84 -9.09 9.59 -0.19
CA GLY A 84 -10.24 10.46 -0.38
C GLY A 84 -10.10 11.33 -1.63
N VAL A 85 -10.18 12.66 -1.46
CA VAL A 85 -10.04 13.63 -2.55
C VAL A 85 -8.65 13.64 -3.21
N ASN A 86 -7.64 13.03 -2.58
CA ASN A 86 -6.27 12.96 -3.08
C ASN A 86 -5.97 11.64 -3.82
N SER A 87 -6.98 10.83 -4.13
CA SER A 87 -6.82 9.54 -4.81
C SER A 87 -6.05 9.64 -6.12
N GLN A 88 -6.33 10.66 -6.94
CA GLN A 88 -5.58 10.87 -8.19
C GLN A 88 -4.09 11.17 -7.96
N LYS A 89 -3.76 11.89 -6.88
CA LYS A 89 -2.38 12.21 -6.52
C LYS A 89 -1.65 10.96 -6.02
N LEU A 90 -2.31 10.16 -5.20
CA LEU A 90 -1.81 8.84 -4.78
C LEU A 90 -1.52 7.97 -6.01
N ILE A 91 -2.51 7.79 -6.90
CA ILE A 91 -2.37 6.97 -8.11
C ILE A 91 -1.23 7.48 -9.00
N SER A 92 -1.11 8.79 -9.19
CA SER A 92 -0.04 9.38 -10.02
C SER A 92 1.35 9.13 -9.44
N TYR A 93 1.50 9.22 -8.11
CA TYR A 93 2.77 8.93 -7.45
C TYR A 93 3.10 7.43 -7.56
N LEU A 94 2.15 6.56 -7.25
CA LEU A 94 2.32 5.11 -7.35
C LEU A 94 2.62 4.67 -8.79
N GLN A 95 1.96 5.24 -9.80
CA GLN A 95 2.23 4.95 -11.20
C GLN A 95 3.69 5.22 -11.56
N LYS A 96 4.23 6.34 -11.06
CA LYS A 96 5.58 6.80 -11.41
C LYS A 96 6.67 5.95 -10.78
N TYR A 97 6.48 5.48 -9.55
CA TYR A 97 7.53 4.84 -8.76
C TYR A 97 7.28 3.35 -8.45
N MET A 98 6.04 2.88 -8.61
CA MET A 98 5.58 1.54 -8.23
C MET A 98 4.61 0.94 -9.28
N GLY A 99 4.67 1.43 -10.53
CA GLY A 99 3.66 1.12 -11.56
C GLY A 99 3.54 -0.35 -11.95
N ASP A 100 4.59 -1.15 -11.73
CA ASP A 100 4.58 -2.58 -12.03
C ASP A 100 4.04 -3.43 -10.87
N ASN A 101 3.87 -2.84 -9.68
CA ASN A 101 3.50 -3.52 -8.45
C ASN A 101 2.04 -4.05 -8.49
N PRO A 102 1.78 -5.28 -8.00
CA PRO A 102 0.43 -5.87 -7.96
C PRO A 102 -0.59 -5.04 -7.19
N LEU A 103 -0.21 -4.48 -6.04
CA LEU A 103 -1.08 -3.64 -5.22
C LEU A 103 -1.45 -2.34 -5.95
N TYR A 104 -0.51 -1.71 -6.66
CA TYR A 104 -0.83 -0.55 -7.51
C TYR A 104 -1.85 -0.90 -8.60
N LYS A 105 -1.65 -2.02 -9.30
CA LYS A 105 -2.61 -2.47 -10.34
C LYS A 105 -4.00 -2.63 -9.76
N LYS A 106 -4.10 -3.22 -8.56
CA LYS A 106 -5.36 -3.41 -7.86
C LYS A 106 -6.01 -2.09 -7.42
N ILE A 107 -5.24 -1.14 -6.89
CA ILE A 107 -5.71 0.21 -6.57
C ILE A 107 -6.30 0.88 -7.83
N VAL A 108 -5.63 0.75 -8.97
CA VAL A 108 -6.14 1.31 -10.24
C VAL A 108 -7.42 0.63 -10.69
N GLU A 109 -7.51 -0.70 -10.58
CA GLU A 109 -8.73 -1.45 -10.88
C GLU A 109 -9.90 -0.97 -10.02
N ASN A 110 -9.72 -0.91 -8.71
CA ASN A 110 -10.76 -0.52 -7.76
C ASN A 110 -11.17 0.95 -7.95
N SER A 111 -10.24 1.83 -8.32
CA SER A 111 -10.53 3.25 -8.59
C SER A 111 -11.45 3.48 -9.81
N LYS A 112 -11.57 2.50 -10.71
CA LYS A 112 -12.46 2.59 -11.89
C LYS A 112 -13.88 2.11 -11.59
N MET A 113 -14.09 1.45 -10.46
CA MET A 113 -15.38 0.91 -10.03
C MET A 113 -16.16 1.89 -9.14
N HIS A 114 -15.53 3.00 -8.74
CA HIS A 114 -16.08 4.09 -7.95
C HIS A 114 -16.17 5.38 -8.77
#